data_AF-A0A202C8I2-F1
#
_entry.id   AF-A0A202C8I2-F1
#
_cell.length_a   1.000
_cell.length_b   1.000
_cell.length_c   1.000
_cell.angle_alpha   90.00
_cell.angle_beta   90.00
_cell.angle_gamma   90.00
#
_symmetry.space_group_name_H-M   'P 1'
#
loop_
_entity.id
_entity.type
_entity.pdbx_description
1 polymer ?
#
loop_
_entity_poly.entity_id
_entity_poly.type
_entity_poly.pdbx_seq_one_letter_code
_entity_poly.pdbx_strand_id
1 'polypeptide(L)'
;MNMKPLEEMDEEIQFSRSDIKRFVIGREKFAALVVENQYPFAGASTGHCDLFIFRFNGKNWETADFMIEAGSGGMYGNSGSLHSFTMIGKETVCFALSGGQTHMGTLFYDDLVIFSQNKLKKVCTVTTEYSYGDWDDNSDGTRFCYNVQYAFLPSEKAVYDLQLVKKSCLKEDKDQILDKIVVPFDNRDGVFKIPQSFDGSLP
;
A
#
# COMPACT_ATOMS: atom_id res chain seq x y z
N MET A 1 22.19 33.96 -20.59
CA MET A 1 21.79 32.56 -20.86
C MET A 1 20.30 32.55 -21.08
N ASN A 2 19.86 32.38 -22.32
CA ASN A 2 18.44 32.19 -22.63
C ASN A 2 18.10 30.73 -22.31
N MET A 3 17.46 30.50 -21.17
CA MET A 3 16.80 29.22 -20.92
C MET A 3 15.64 29.11 -21.91
N LYS A 4 15.76 28.18 -22.88
CA LYS A 4 14.60 27.78 -23.66
C LYS A 4 13.57 27.17 -22.69
N PRO A 5 12.27 27.42 -22.88
CA PRO A 5 11.23 26.65 -22.20
C PRO A 5 11.48 25.16 -22.45
N LEU A 6 11.36 24.33 -21.41
CA LEU A 6 11.27 22.89 -21.58
C LEU A 6 10.09 22.61 -22.51
N GLU A 7 10.29 21.79 -23.55
CA GLU A 7 9.19 21.30 -24.38
C GLU A 7 8.13 20.69 -23.45
N GLU A 8 6.87 21.15 -23.58
CA GLU A 8 5.74 20.48 -22.96
C GLU A 8 5.77 19.03 -23.45
N MET A 9 6.07 18.10 -22.54
CA MET A 9 5.94 16.68 -22.81
C MET A 9 4.44 16.36 -22.93
N ASP A 10 3.91 16.49 -24.14
CA ASP A 10 2.60 15.96 -24.54
C ASP A 10 2.68 14.41 -24.67
N GLU A 11 3.18 13.72 -23.64
CA GLU A 11 3.06 12.27 -23.58
C GLU A 11 1.60 11.93 -23.26
N GLU A 12 0.84 11.57 -24.29
CA GLU A 12 -0.50 10.99 -24.13
C GLU A 12 -0.35 9.62 -23.44
N ILE A 13 -0.60 9.59 -22.12
CA ILE A 13 -0.59 8.35 -21.35
C ILE A 13 -1.87 7.55 -21.66
N GLN A 14 -1.73 6.47 -22.43
CA GLN A 14 -2.82 5.54 -22.71
C GLN A 14 -2.96 4.51 -21.59
N PHE A 15 -3.92 4.75 -20.68
CA PHE A 15 -4.29 3.77 -19.66
C PHE A 15 -5.20 2.67 -20.22
N SER A 16 -4.92 1.43 -19.86
CA SER A 16 -5.76 0.30 -20.21
C SER A 16 -7.02 0.24 -19.33
N ARG A 17 -8.09 -0.41 -19.79
CA ARG A 17 -9.32 -0.58 -18.98
C ARG A 17 -9.10 -1.38 -17.69
N SER A 18 -8.00 -2.15 -17.58
CA SER A 18 -7.60 -2.93 -16.40
C SER A 18 -7.04 -2.06 -15.27
N ASP A 19 -6.58 -0.85 -15.57
CA ASP A 19 -5.95 0.07 -14.62
C ASP A 19 -7.00 0.81 -13.79
N ILE A 20 -8.24 0.88 -14.28
CA ILE A 20 -9.38 1.47 -13.59
C ILE A 20 -10.16 0.39 -12.83
N LYS A 21 -10.14 0.44 -11.49
CA LYS A 21 -10.92 -0.46 -10.64
C LYS A 21 -12.33 0.09 -10.47
N ARG A 22 -13.36 -0.67 -10.84
CA ARG A 22 -14.77 -0.25 -10.68
C ARG A 22 -15.41 -0.98 -9.51
N PHE A 23 -16.22 -0.27 -8.73
CA PHE A 23 -16.92 -0.83 -7.58
C PHE A 23 -18.26 -0.15 -7.33
N VAL A 24 -19.06 -0.75 -6.46
CA VAL A 24 -20.40 -0.27 -6.12
C VAL A 24 -20.50 -0.24 -4.60
N ILE A 25 -20.94 0.91 -4.06
CA ILE A 25 -21.30 1.08 -2.66
C ILE A 25 -22.78 1.43 -2.62
N GLY A 26 -23.58 0.56 -1.99
CA GLY A 26 -25.04 0.65 -2.04
C GLY A 26 -25.58 0.61 -3.48
N ARG A 27 -26.02 1.76 -3.99
CA ARG A 27 -26.50 1.93 -5.37
C ARG A 27 -25.61 2.82 -6.24
N GLU A 28 -24.59 3.44 -5.65
CA GLU A 28 -23.68 4.34 -6.33
C GLU A 28 -22.54 3.55 -6.98
N LYS A 29 -22.19 3.93 -8.21
CA LYS A 29 -21.09 3.32 -8.96
C LYS A 29 -19.86 4.21 -8.83
N PHE A 30 -18.73 3.60 -8.55
CA PHE A 30 -17.45 4.25 -8.41
C PHE A 30 -16.40 3.64 -9.33
N ALA A 31 -15.37 4.42 -9.62
CA ALA A 31 -14.17 4.02 -10.30
C ALA A 31 -12.97 4.58 -9.56
N ALA A 32 -11.89 3.82 -9.46
CA ALA A 32 -10.63 4.23 -8.89
C ALA A 32 -9.53 4.15 -9.93
N LEU A 33 -8.66 5.15 -9.93
CA LEU A 33 -7.44 5.20 -10.71
C LEU A 33 -6.26 5.42 -9.77
N VAL A 34 -5.28 4.54 -9.84
CA VAL A 34 -3.99 4.72 -9.18
C VAL A 34 -3.00 5.21 -10.22
N VAL A 35 -2.31 6.30 -9.91
CA VAL A 35 -1.27 6.88 -10.76
C VAL A 35 0.06 6.67 -10.07
N GLU A 36 0.99 6.04 -10.77
CA GLU A 36 2.33 5.70 -10.29
C GLU A 36 3.29 6.84 -10.64
N ASN A 37 3.76 7.57 -9.63
CA ASN A 37 4.63 8.74 -9.82
C ASN A 37 6.08 8.39 -9.48
N GLN A 38 6.96 8.65 -10.46
CA GLN A 38 8.40 8.50 -10.30
C GLN A 38 9.05 9.86 -10.08
N TYR A 39 10.02 9.93 -9.15
CA TYR A 39 10.89 11.10 -9.02
C TYR A 39 12.18 10.91 -9.82
N PRO A 40 12.88 12.00 -10.19
CA PRO A 40 14.16 11.92 -10.88
C PRO A 40 15.17 11.01 -10.17
N PHE A 41 15.85 10.16 -10.94
CA PHE A 41 16.72 9.07 -10.49
C PHE A 41 18.08 9.52 -9.87
N ALA A 42 18.23 10.77 -9.40
CA ALA A 42 19.55 11.33 -9.05
C ALA A 42 19.72 11.72 -7.56
N GLY A 43 18.88 11.21 -6.64
CA GLY A 43 18.98 11.55 -5.22
C GLY A 43 18.21 10.64 -4.27
N ALA A 44 18.16 11.03 -3.00
CA ALA A 44 17.38 10.36 -1.95
C ALA A 44 15.89 10.74 -2.04
N SER A 45 15.25 10.43 -3.16
CA SER A 45 13.80 10.58 -3.37
C SER A 45 13.12 9.23 -3.29
N THR A 46 11.87 9.21 -2.81
CA THR A 46 11.00 8.03 -2.82
C THR A 46 9.85 8.33 -3.76
N GLY A 47 9.58 7.46 -4.75
CA GLY A 47 8.37 7.63 -5.57
C GLY A 47 7.10 7.46 -4.75
N HIS A 48 5.94 7.54 -5.39
CA HIS A 48 4.66 7.39 -4.70
C HIS A 48 3.54 6.94 -5.64
N CYS A 49 2.36 6.72 -5.07
CA CYS A 49 1.11 6.54 -5.79
C CYS A 49 0.13 7.65 -5.40
N ASP A 50 -0.53 8.23 -6.40
CA ASP A 50 -1.75 9.01 -6.20
C ASP A 50 -2.97 8.13 -6.41
N LEU A 51 -4.06 8.44 -5.71
CA LEU A 51 -5.32 7.71 -5.82
C LEU A 51 -6.45 8.67 -6.10
N PHE A 52 -7.18 8.43 -7.19
CA PHE A 52 -8.36 9.20 -7.59
C PHE A 52 -9.59 8.31 -7.55
N ILE A 53 -10.66 8.81 -6.93
CA ILE A 53 -11.97 8.18 -6.93
C ILE A 53 -12.94 9.02 -7.73
N PHE A 54 -13.67 8.37 -8.63
CA PHE A 54 -14.72 8.95 -9.44
C PHE A 54 -16.06 8.30 -9.09
N ARG A 55 -17.12 9.09 -9.08
CA ARG A 55 -18.50 8.63 -8.91
C ARG A 55 -19.27 8.83 -10.22
N PHE A 56 -20.13 7.89 -10.56
CA PHE A 56 -21.04 8.04 -11.69
C PHE A 56 -22.36 8.66 -11.24
N ASN A 57 -22.71 9.84 -11.77
CA ASN A 57 -23.94 10.56 -11.41
C ASN A 57 -25.16 10.19 -12.27
N GLY A 58 -25.08 9.10 -13.05
CA GLY A 58 -26.13 8.66 -13.96
C GLY A 58 -25.89 9.06 -15.42
N LYS A 59 -25.02 10.04 -15.67
CA LYS A 59 -24.65 10.49 -17.02
C LYS A 59 -23.14 10.56 -17.22
N ASN A 60 -22.43 11.18 -16.26
CA ASN A 60 -20.99 11.42 -16.33
C ASN A 60 -20.28 10.84 -15.09
N TRP A 61 -18.97 10.66 -15.23
CA TRP A 61 -18.09 10.44 -14.09
C TRP A 61 -17.61 11.79 -13.56
N GLU A 62 -17.67 11.96 -12.24
CA GLU A 62 -17.20 13.15 -11.52
C GLU A 62 -16.22 12.74 -10.43
N THR A 63 -15.22 13.56 -10.13
CA THR A 63 -14.28 13.28 -9.03
C THR A 63 -15.05 13.29 -7.70
N ALA A 64 -14.98 12.17 -6.98
CA ALA A 64 -15.58 12.03 -5.65
C ALA A 64 -14.59 12.43 -4.56
N ASP A 65 -13.35 11.95 -4.66
CA ASP A 65 -12.24 12.30 -3.77
C ASP A 65 -10.91 11.94 -4.44
N PHE A 66 -9.81 12.48 -3.93
CA PHE A 66 -8.47 12.11 -4.37
C PHE A 66 -7.48 12.27 -3.22
N MET A 67 -6.37 11.54 -3.31
CA MET A 67 -5.27 11.60 -2.35
C MET A 67 -3.97 11.56 -3.14
N ILE A 68 -3.24 12.67 -3.06
CA ILE A 68 -1.87 12.75 -3.59
C ILE A 68 -0.94 12.11 -2.55
N GLU A 69 0.08 11.40 -3.00
CA GLU A 69 0.99 10.62 -2.14
C GLU A 69 0.22 9.65 -1.22
N ALA A 70 -0.82 9.00 -1.76
CA ALA A 70 -1.67 8.05 -1.05
C ALA A 70 -0.91 6.81 -0.55
N GLY A 71 0.10 6.39 -1.30
CA GLY A 71 0.99 5.30 -0.95
C GLY A 71 2.43 5.65 -1.27
N SER A 72 3.34 5.18 -0.44
CA SER A 72 4.77 5.33 -0.63
C SER A 72 5.27 4.40 -1.75
N GLY A 73 6.25 4.87 -2.51
CA GLY A 73 6.95 4.11 -3.54
C GLY A 73 8.27 3.54 -3.01
N GLY A 74 9.24 3.39 -3.89
CA GLY A 74 10.56 2.89 -3.53
C GLY A 74 11.67 3.92 -3.57
N MET A 75 12.80 3.55 -2.96
CA MET A 75 14.05 4.32 -3.01
C MET A 75 14.45 4.65 -4.45
N TYR A 76 15.22 5.72 -4.61
CA TYR A 76 15.72 6.21 -5.91
C TYR A 76 14.60 6.63 -6.86
N GLY A 77 13.48 7.10 -6.31
CA GLY A 77 12.36 7.61 -7.08
C GLY A 77 11.48 6.54 -7.73
N ASN A 78 11.68 5.26 -7.41
CA ASN A 78 10.81 4.18 -7.90
C ASN A 78 9.37 4.40 -7.46
N SER A 79 8.41 4.25 -8.37
CA SER A 79 7.00 4.36 -8.05
C SER A 79 6.53 3.24 -7.12
N GLY A 80 5.43 3.47 -6.41
CA GLY A 80 4.66 2.38 -5.81
C GLY A 80 3.80 1.68 -6.87
N SER A 81 2.95 0.76 -6.44
CA SER A 81 1.90 0.20 -7.32
C SER A 81 0.67 -0.24 -6.52
N LEU A 82 -0.46 -0.44 -7.20
CA LEU A 82 -1.65 -1.02 -6.59
C LEU A 82 -1.49 -2.54 -6.45
N HIS A 83 -1.16 -2.99 -5.23
CA HIS A 83 -1.02 -4.41 -4.92
C HIS A 83 -2.38 -5.11 -4.78
N SER A 84 -3.33 -4.50 -4.05
CA SER A 84 -4.66 -5.10 -3.88
C SER A 84 -5.80 -4.10 -3.77
N PHE A 85 -7.00 -4.55 -4.16
CA PHE A 85 -8.25 -3.80 -4.14
C PHE A 85 -9.35 -4.71 -3.59
N THR A 86 -9.86 -4.41 -2.39
CA THR A 86 -10.78 -5.32 -1.68
C THR A 86 -11.89 -4.57 -0.95
N MET A 87 -13.12 -5.09 -0.98
CA MET A 87 -14.21 -4.63 -0.10
C MET A 87 -13.94 -5.13 1.32
N ILE A 88 -13.85 -4.22 2.29
CA ILE A 88 -13.56 -4.53 3.71
C ILE A 88 -14.73 -4.16 4.63
N GLY A 89 -15.94 -4.21 4.09
CA GLY A 89 -17.18 -3.82 4.73
C GLY A 89 -18.28 -3.71 3.69
N LYS A 90 -19.52 -3.41 4.12
CA LYS A 90 -20.65 -3.22 3.18
C LYS A 90 -20.47 -1.97 2.31
N GLU A 91 -19.82 -0.95 2.86
CA GLU A 91 -19.66 0.37 2.23
C GLU A 91 -18.21 0.89 2.34
N THR A 92 -17.23 0.00 2.46
CA THR A 92 -15.83 0.38 2.62
C THR A 92 -14.94 -0.49 1.75
N VAL A 93 -14.08 0.18 1.00
CA VAL A 93 -13.08 -0.42 0.11
C VAL A 93 -11.69 -0.12 0.66
N CYS A 94 -10.77 -1.06 0.54
CA CYS A 94 -9.35 -0.86 0.79
C CYS A 94 -8.55 -0.97 -0.50
N PHE A 95 -7.60 -0.05 -0.65
CA PHE A 95 -6.54 -0.04 -1.63
C PHE A 95 -5.23 -0.31 -0.88
N ALA A 96 -4.53 -1.37 -1.23
CA ALA A 96 -3.18 -1.62 -0.74
C ALA A 96 -2.19 -1.14 -1.79
N LEU A 97 -1.42 -0.12 -1.44
CA LEU A 97 -0.42 0.49 -2.32
C LEU A 97 0.96 0.05 -1.85
N SER A 98 1.64 -0.77 -2.66
CA SER A 98 2.93 -1.35 -2.30
C SER A 98 4.07 -0.39 -2.62
N GLY A 99 5.07 -0.37 -1.74
CA GLY A 99 6.35 0.29 -1.93
C GLY A 99 7.47 -0.46 -1.20
N GLY A 100 8.67 0.13 -1.21
CA GLY A 100 9.78 -0.41 -0.43
C GLY A 100 11.16 -0.21 -1.02
N GLN A 101 12.15 -0.84 -0.43
CA GLN A 101 13.55 -0.58 -0.71
C GLN A 101 14.42 -1.82 -0.57
N THR A 102 15.46 -1.87 -1.40
CA THR A 102 16.49 -2.91 -1.40
C THR A 102 17.86 -2.23 -1.42
N HIS A 103 18.44 -1.96 -0.25
CA HIS A 103 19.78 -1.36 -0.14
C HIS A 103 20.70 -2.18 0.75
N MET A 104 20.54 -2.12 2.07
CA MET A 104 21.28 -2.95 3.06
C MET A 104 20.50 -4.20 3.49
N GLY A 105 19.54 -4.63 2.67
CA GLY A 105 18.48 -5.56 3.02
C GLY A 105 17.19 -5.16 2.30
N THR A 106 16.15 -5.95 2.47
CA THR A 106 14.83 -5.72 1.87
C THR A 106 13.88 -5.15 2.92
N LEU A 107 13.13 -4.12 2.55
CA LEU A 107 11.97 -3.66 3.31
C LEU A 107 10.86 -3.34 2.31
N PHE A 108 9.85 -4.19 2.23
CA PHE A 108 8.62 -3.93 1.48
C PHE A 108 7.46 -3.67 2.43
N TYR A 109 6.54 -2.82 2.00
CA TYR A 109 5.35 -2.48 2.76
C TYR A 109 4.18 -2.16 1.85
N ASP A 110 2.98 -2.29 2.41
CA ASP A 110 1.74 -1.82 1.82
C ASP A 110 1.16 -0.69 2.66
N ASP A 111 0.92 0.45 2.03
CA ASP A 111 0.07 1.50 2.59
C ASP A 111 -1.39 1.16 2.33
N LEU A 112 -2.15 1.00 3.41
CA LEU A 112 -3.57 0.72 3.33
C LEU A 112 -4.34 2.03 3.34
N VAL A 113 -5.06 2.29 2.24
CA VAL A 113 -5.93 3.45 2.08
C VAL A 113 -7.35 2.97 1.91
N ILE A 114 -8.28 3.47 2.73
CA ILE A 114 -9.69 3.11 2.61
C ILE A 114 -10.46 4.22 1.91
N PHE A 115 -11.51 3.83 1.17
CA PHE A 115 -12.58 4.72 0.75
C PHE A 115 -13.84 4.36 1.51
N SER A 116 -14.34 5.29 2.33
CA SER A 116 -15.56 5.14 3.12
C SER A 116 -16.23 6.49 3.27
N GLN A 117 -17.57 6.54 3.31
CA GLN A 117 -18.33 7.78 3.46
C GLN A 117 -17.90 8.88 2.46
N ASN A 118 -17.61 8.48 1.22
CA ASN A 118 -17.10 9.35 0.15
C ASN A 118 -15.75 10.04 0.44
N LYS A 119 -14.92 9.45 1.30
CA LYS A 119 -13.59 9.97 1.63
C LYS A 119 -12.51 8.90 1.62
N LEU A 120 -11.36 9.26 1.06
CA LEU A 120 -10.11 8.53 1.14
C LEU A 120 -9.41 8.83 2.46
N LYS A 121 -8.87 7.78 3.07
CA LYS A 121 -8.08 7.89 4.30
C LYS A 121 -7.03 6.80 4.37
N LYS A 122 -5.77 7.18 4.61
CA LYS A 122 -4.70 6.24 4.96
C LYS A 122 -4.95 5.71 6.38
N VAL A 123 -4.99 4.38 6.54
CA VAL A 123 -5.40 3.74 7.81
C VAL A 123 -4.26 3.05 8.54
N CYS A 124 -3.23 2.58 7.83
CA CYS A 124 -1.98 2.09 8.39
C CYS A 124 -0.99 1.76 7.26
N THR A 125 0.23 1.43 7.64
CA THR A 125 1.24 0.81 6.78
C THR A 125 1.54 -0.58 7.34
N VAL A 126 1.59 -1.59 6.48
CA VAL A 126 1.94 -2.97 6.86
C VAL A 126 3.27 -3.32 6.20
N THR A 127 4.31 -3.60 6.98
CA THR A 127 5.53 -4.21 6.45
C THR A 127 5.20 -5.61 5.94
N THR A 128 5.37 -5.86 4.64
CA THR A 128 5.04 -7.14 3.98
C THR A 128 6.24 -8.06 3.90
N GLU A 129 7.46 -7.51 3.84
CA GLU A 129 8.72 -8.25 3.85
C GLU A 129 9.80 -7.41 4.53
N TYR A 130 10.60 -8.06 5.36
CA TYR A 130 11.81 -7.48 5.92
C TYR A 130 12.93 -8.50 5.93
N SER A 131 14.08 -8.11 5.39
CA SER A 131 15.31 -8.89 5.49
C SER A 131 16.50 -7.98 5.77
N TYR A 132 17.44 -8.48 6.57
CA TYR A 132 18.71 -7.82 6.84
C TYR A 132 19.85 -8.84 6.93
N GLY A 133 21.01 -8.49 6.36
CA GLY A 133 22.22 -9.31 6.43
C GLY A 133 22.47 -10.26 5.25
N ASP A 134 21.91 -9.98 4.08
CA ASP A 134 21.91 -10.91 2.93
C ASP A 134 23.18 -10.87 2.04
N TRP A 135 24.30 -10.27 2.49
CA TRP A 135 25.43 -10.00 1.57
C TRP A 135 26.85 -10.20 2.12
N ASP A 136 27.08 -10.95 3.20
CA ASP A 136 28.46 -11.40 3.47
C ASP A 136 28.58 -12.69 4.32
N ASP A 137 29.59 -13.48 3.98
CA ASP A 137 29.95 -14.82 4.47
C ASP A 137 30.46 -14.84 5.94
N ASN A 138 29.94 -13.99 6.82
CA ASN A 138 30.27 -14.09 8.24
C ASN A 138 29.31 -15.02 8.96
N SER A 139 29.86 -16.17 9.33
CA SER A 139 29.28 -17.25 10.14
C SER A 139 28.69 -16.85 11.51
N ASP A 140 28.76 -15.56 11.89
CA ASP A 140 28.28 -15.00 13.17
C ASP A 140 27.27 -13.84 13.03
N GLY A 141 26.86 -13.45 11.81
CA GLY A 141 25.95 -12.31 11.62
C GLY A 141 24.48 -12.63 11.94
N THR A 142 23.81 -11.80 12.73
CA THR A 142 22.37 -11.96 13.00
C THR A 142 21.56 -11.75 11.72
N ARG A 143 21.05 -12.84 11.15
CA ARG A 143 20.17 -12.84 9.99
C ARG A 143 18.73 -12.75 10.45
N PHE A 144 18.01 -11.79 9.91
CA PHE A 144 16.58 -11.66 10.14
C PHE A 144 15.87 -11.63 8.80
N CYS A 145 14.86 -12.48 8.65
CA CYS A 145 14.02 -12.51 7.47
C CYS A 145 12.60 -12.87 7.91
N TYR A 146 11.63 -11.98 7.67
CA TYR A 146 10.23 -12.34 7.81
C TYR A 146 9.37 -11.74 6.71
N ASN A 147 8.29 -12.45 6.42
CA ASN A 147 7.19 -11.98 5.58
C ASN A 147 5.94 -11.83 6.43
N VAL A 148 5.17 -10.77 6.21
CA VAL A 148 3.85 -10.61 6.84
C VAL A 148 2.79 -10.77 5.77
N GLN A 149 1.95 -11.77 5.96
CA GLN A 149 0.70 -11.91 5.21
C GLN A 149 -0.42 -11.25 5.99
N TYR A 150 -1.29 -10.54 5.30
CA TYR A 150 -2.47 -9.95 5.93
C TYR A 150 -3.75 -10.27 5.18
N ALA A 151 -4.86 -10.27 5.93
CA ALA A 151 -6.20 -10.48 5.39
C ALA A 151 -7.22 -9.72 6.23
N PHE A 152 -8.27 -9.22 5.58
CA PHE A 152 -9.41 -8.64 6.27
C PHE A 152 -10.41 -9.74 6.65
N LEU A 153 -10.76 -9.84 7.94
CA LEU A 153 -11.67 -10.86 8.45
C LEU A 153 -13.12 -10.41 8.29
N PRO A 154 -13.93 -11.07 7.43
CA PRO A 154 -15.32 -10.69 7.23
C PRO A 154 -16.12 -10.72 8.52
N SER A 155 -16.92 -9.69 8.76
CA SER A 155 -17.79 -9.57 9.94
C SER A 155 -18.96 -8.62 9.64
N GLU A 156 -19.86 -8.44 10.61
CA GLU A 156 -20.94 -7.44 10.51
C GLU A 156 -20.50 -6.00 10.81
N LYS A 157 -19.20 -5.78 11.09
CA LYS A 157 -18.65 -4.45 11.33
C LYS A 157 -18.66 -3.62 10.04
N ALA A 158 -18.73 -2.30 10.20
CA ALA A 158 -18.63 -1.36 9.08
C ALA A 158 -17.28 -1.50 8.35
N VAL A 159 -16.22 -1.78 9.10
CA VAL A 159 -14.87 -2.08 8.61
C VAL A 159 -14.40 -3.38 9.27
N TYR A 160 -13.90 -4.31 8.45
CA TYR A 160 -13.39 -5.61 8.89
C TYR A 160 -12.10 -5.47 9.70
N ASP A 161 -11.86 -6.41 10.60
CA ASP A 161 -10.61 -6.44 11.35
C ASP A 161 -9.47 -6.96 10.47
N LEU A 162 -8.25 -6.48 10.72
CA LEU A 162 -7.06 -6.85 9.97
C LEU A 162 -6.33 -8.00 10.68
N GLN A 163 -6.24 -9.16 10.07
CA GLN A 163 -5.38 -10.25 10.55
C GLN A 163 -3.99 -10.09 9.94
N LEU A 164 -2.97 -10.19 10.78
CA LEU A 164 -1.56 -10.22 10.37
C LEU A 164 -0.96 -11.57 10.78
N VAL A 165 -0.20 -12.20 9.89
CA VAL A 165 0.52 -13.44 10.11
C VAL A 165 1.97 -13.23 9.70
N LYS A 166 2.86 -13.15 10.69
CA LYS A 166 4.30 -13.03 10.48
C LYS A 166 4.90 -14.43 10.35
N LYS A 167 5.67 -14.66 9.29
CA LYS A 167 6.35 -15.93 9.00
C LYS A 167 7.83 -15.70 8.75
N SER A 168 8.66 -16.64 9.17
CA SER A 168 10.08 -16.62 8.80
C SER A 168 10.25 -16.87 7.31
N CYS A 169 11.18 -16.13 6.68
CA CYS A 169 11.68 -16.42 5.34
C CYS A 169 13.13 -16.94 5.34
N LEU A 170 13.71 -17.22 6.51
CA LEU A 170 14.99 -17.92 6.60
C LEU A 170 14.83 -19.36 6.10
N LYS A 171 15.95 -19.96 5.68
CA LYS A 171 15.93 -21.29 5.05
C LYS A 171 15.60 -22.39 6.06
N GLU A 172 16.04 -22.23 7.31
CA GLU A 172 15.98 -23.22 8.38
C GLU A 172 14.56 -23.43 8.91
N ASP A 173 13.78 -22.36 8.98
CA ASP A 173 12.42 -22.31 9.55
C ASP A 173 11.42 -21.65 8.59
N LYS A 174 11.67 -21.80 7.28
CA LYS A 174 10.84 -21.21 6.23
C LYS A 174 9.36 -21.47 6.45
N ASP A 175 8.56 -20.42 6.36
CA ASP A 175 7.11 -20.42 6.56
C ASP A 175 6.62 -20.73 7.99
N GLN A 176 7.53 -20.89 8.97
CA GLN A 176 7.15 -20.99 10.38
C GLN A 176 6.46 -19.69 10.82
N ILE A 177 5.29 -19.82 11.44
CA ILE A 177 4.56 -18.69 12.02
C ILE A 177 5.32 -18.21 13.26
N LEU A 178 5.78 -16.96 13.20
CA LEU A 178 6.49 -16.29 14.29
C LEU A 178 5.51 -15.56 15.22
N ASP A 179 4.51 -14.91 14.63
CA ASP A 179 3.44 -14.23 15.37
C ASP A 179 2.17 -14.15 14.53
N LYS A 180 1.02 -14.06 15.19
CA LYS A 180 -0.28 -13.88 14.56
C LYS A 180 -1.17 -13.03 15.45
N ILE A 181 -1.63 -11.91 14.91
CA ILE A 181 -2.51 -10.98 15.62
C ILE A 181 -3.74 -10.62 14.78
N VAL A 182 -4.77 -10.15 15.48
CA VAL A 182 -5.93 -9.49 14.87
C VAL A 182 -5.96 -8.06 15.38
N VAL A 183 -5.87 -7.11 14.47
CA VAL A 183 -5.89 -5.67 14.73
C VAL A 183 -7.29 -5.15 14.43
N PRO A 184 -8.10 -4.84 15.45
CA PRO A 184 -9.42 -4.27 15.22
C PRO A 184 -9.31 -2.86 14.63
N PHE A 185 -10.26 -2.49 13.78
CA PHE A 185 -10.35 -1.12 13.27
C PHE A 185 -10.79 -0.16 14.39
N ASP A 186 -10.00 0.88 14.66
CA ASP A 186 -10.37 1.90 15.65
C ASP A 186 -11.28 2.93 15.00
N ASN A 187 -12.60 2.84 15.24
CA ASN A 187 -13.58 3.76 14.66
C ASN A 187 -13.40 5.22 15.11
N ARG A 188 -12.73 5.48 16.25
CA ARG A 188 -12.53 6.86 16.75
C ARG A 188 -11.47 7.59 15.94
N ASP A 189 -10.36 6.90 15.72
CA ASP A 189 -9.22 7.46 14.99
C ASP A 189 -9.25 7.10 13.50
N GLY A 190 -10.12 6.17 13.10
CA GLY A 190 -10.29 5.63 11.75
C GLY A 190 -9.00 5.01 11.20
N VAL A 191 -8.33 4.19 12.00
CA VAL A 191 -7.01 3.59 11.69
C VAL A 191 -6.92 2.16 12.24
N PHE A 192 -5.99 1.37 11.69
CA PHE A 192 -5.52 0.14 12.33
C PHE A 192 -4.26 0.44 13.13
N LYS A 193 -4.29 0.17 14.44
CA LYS A 193 -3.13 0.38 15.32
C LYS A 193 -2.36 -0.93 15.47
N ILE A 194 -1.43 -1.16 14.56
CA ILE A 194 -0.53 -2.32 14.65
C ILE A 194 0.38 -2.12 15.88
N PRO A 195 0.40 -3.05 16.84
CA PRO A 195 1.27 -2.93 18.00
C PRO A 195 2.74 -2.91 17.59
N GLN A 196 3.54 -2.01 18.17
CA GLN A 196 5.00 -1.98 17.93
C GLN A 196 5.66 -3.32 18.27
N SER A 197 5.11 -4.10 19.20
CA SER A 197 5.61 -5.44 19.50
C SER A 197 5.51 -6.38 18.30
N PHE A 198 4.53 -6.19 17.41
CA PHE A 198 4.41 -6.98 16.19
C PHE A 198 5.47 -6.58 15.17
N ASP A 199 5.83 -5.29 15.06
CA ASP A 199 6.88 -4.85 14.14
C ASP A 199 8.28 -5.19 14.68
N GLY A 200 8.46 -5.04 16.00
CA GLY A 200 9.72 -5.25 16.71
C GLY A 200 9.95 -6.66 17.26
N SER A 201 9.03 -7.61 17.05
CA SER A 201 9.23 -9.02 17.45
C SER A 201 10.28 -9.67 16.54
N LEU A 202 11.53 -9.41 16.86
CA LEU A 202 12.66 -10.26 16.54
C LEU A 202 13.37 -10.53 17.88
N PRO A 203 13.73 -11.79 18.18
CA PRO A 203 14.54 -12.11 19.35
C PRO A 203 15.91 -11.41 19.31
#